data_AF-A0A957BVB1-F1
#
_entry.id   AF-A0A957BVB1-F1
#
_cell.length_a   1.000
_cell.length_b   1.000
_cell.length_c   1.000
_cell.angle_alpha   90.00
_cell.angle_beta   90.00
_cell.angle_gamma   90.00
#
_symmetry.space_group_name_H-M   'P 1'
#
loop_
_entity.id
_entity.type
_entity.pdbx_description
1 polymer ?
#
loop_
_entity_poly.entity_id
_entity_poly.type
_entity_poly.pdbx_seq_one_letter_code
_entity_poly.pdbx_strand_id
1 'polypeptide(L)'
;MLKLKRSQRRGFWYILSHMPRAWIGAALVALVLFATIFAPLVTPVDPLTQYRDGLSQTGAPLPPDARFPLGTDYLGRDMLSRTLYGGR
;
A
#
# COMPACT_ATOMS: atom_id res chain seq x y z
N MET A 1 -17.78 -40.04 12.58
CA MET A 1 -18.44 -38.77 12.90
C MET A 1 -17.40 -37.78 13.46
N LEU A 2 -16.65 -37.08 12.59
CA LEU A 2 -15.52 -36.22 12.97
C LEU A 2 -16.02 -34.85 13.44
N LYS A 3 -16.12 -34.65 14.76
CA LYS A 3 -16.37 -33.34 15.37
C LYS A 3 -15.06 -32.54 15.42
N LEU A 4 -14.73 -31.78 14.37
CA LEU A 4 -13.75 -30.68 14.47
C LEU A 4 -14.41 -29.53 15.26
N LYS A 5 -14.33 -29.65 16.58
CA LYS A 5 -15.12 -28.93 17.58
C LYS A 5 -14.41 -27.63 17.98
N ARG A 6 -14.81 -26.49 17.40
CA ARG A 6 -14.85 -25.08 17.91
C ARG A 6 -13.71 -24.47 18.79
N SER A 7 -12.72 -25.24 19.26
CA SER A 7 -11.70 -24.90 20.27
C SER A 7 -10.43 -24.28 19.68
N GLN A 8 -10.14 -24.57 18.41
CA GLN A 8 -8.91 -24.15 17.74
C GLN A 8 -8.78 -22.62 17.55
N ARG A 9 -9.89 -21.88 17.46
CA ARG A 9 -9.84 -20.42 17.30
C ARG A 9 -9.22 -19.71 18.50
N ARG A 10 -9.49 -20.15 19.73
CA ARG A 10 -8.91 -19.54 20.94
C ARG A 10 -7.41 -19.79 21.03
N GLY A 11 -6.96 -20.99 20.65
CA GLY A 11 -5.54 -21.33 20.59
C GLY A 11 -4.78 -20.51 19.55
N PHE A 12 -5.37 -20.30 18.37
CA PHE A 12 -4.76 -19.50 17.30
C PHE A 12 -4.51 -18.05 17.73
N TRP A 13 -5.51 -17.36 18.29
CA TRP A 13 -5.36 -15.97 18.75
C TRP A 13 -4.39 -15.85 19.93
N TYR A 14 -4.38 -16.84 20.83
CA TYR A 14 -3.42 -16.89 21.94
C TYR A 14 -1.98 -17.06 21.46
N ILE A 15 -1.72 -17.94 20.50
CA ILE A 15 -0.38 -18.14 19.94
C ILE A 15 0.08 -16.88 19.20
N LEU A 16 -0.81 -16.28 18.39
CA LEU A 16 -0.50 -15.09 17.60
C LEU A 16 -0.20 -13.86 18.48
N SER A 17 -0.94 -13.67 19.57
CA SER A 17 -0.75 -12.54 20.48
C SER A 17 0.58 -12.61 21.24
N HIS A 18 1.14 -13.80 21.42
CA HIS A 18 2.43 -14.03 22.12
C HIS A 18 3.64 -13.99 21.17
N MET A 19 3.43 -13.72 19.87
CA MET A 19 4.53 -13.56 18.92
C MET A 19 4.72 -12.08 18.56
N PRO A 20 5.72 -11.37 19.13
CA PRO A 20 5.93 -9.94 18.85
C PRO A 20 6.15 -9.65 17.36
N ARG A 21 6.75 -10.59 16.62
CA ARG A 21 6.92 -10.51 15.16
C ARG A 21 5.61 -10.49 14.39
N ALA A 22 4.57 -11.17 14.87
CA ALA A 22 3.25 -11.18 14.25
C ALA A 22 2.61 -9.79 14.32
N TRP A 23 2.82 -9.06 15.42
CA TRP A 23 2.34 -7.69 15.58
C TRP A 23 3.03 -6.70 14.66
N ILE A 24 4.33 -6.86 14.38
CA ILE A 24 5.03 -6.03 13.40
C ILE A 24 4.42 -6.21 12.00
N GLY A 25 4.19 -7.47 11.59
CA GLY A 25 3.52 -7.76 10.32
C GLY A 25 2.10 -7.20 10.26
N ALA A 26 1.32 -7.37 11.32
CA ALA A 26 -0.03 -6.82 11.42
C ALA A 26 -0.03 -5.28 11.36
N ALA A 27 0.94 -4.62 12.01
CA ALA A 27 1.10 -3.17 11.97
C ALA A 27 1.46 -2.67 10.57
N LEU A 28 2.36 -3.36 9.85
CA LEU A 28 2.70 -3.02 8.46
C LEU A 28 1.49 -3.14 7.53
N VAL A 29 0.71 -4.24 7.65
CA VAL A 29 -0.51 -4.42 6.87
C VAL A 29 -1.54 -3.33 7.22
N ALA A 30 -1.74 -3.05 8.50
CA ALA A 30 -2.66 -2.00 8.95
C ALA A 30 -2.23 -0.61 8.42
N LEU A 31 -0.93 -0.31 8.39
CA LEU A 31 -0.39 0.93 7.84
C LEU A 31 -0.69 1.06 6.34
N VAL A 32 -0.48 0.00 5.56
CA VAL A 32 -0.80 0.00 4.12
C VAL A 32 -2.30 0.17 3.90
N LEU A 33 -3.14 -0.57 4.64
CA LEU A 33 -4.60 -0.44 4.54
C LEU A 33 -5.05 0.99 4.88
N PHE A 34 -4.48 1.58 5.92
CA PHE A 34 -4.77 2.96 6.30
C PHE A 34 -4.37 3.93 5.18
N ALA A 35 -3.16 3.81 4.63
CA ALA A 35 -2.71 4.66 3.54
C ALA A 35 -3.60 4.54 2.28
N THR A 36 -4.07 3.34 1.95
CA THR A 36 -4.99 3.09 0.82
C THR A 36 -6.38 3.66 1.08
N ILE A 37 -6.96 3.42 2.26
CA ILE A 37 -8.32 3.92 2.61
C ILE A 37 -8.34 5.46 2.62
N PHE A 38 -7.29 6.06 3.17
CA PHE A 38 -7.15 7.50 3.25
C PHE A 38 -6.34 8.08 2.08
N ALA A 39 -6.19 7.35 0.96
CA ALA A 39 -5.46 7.82 -0.21
C ALA A 39 -5.91 9.21 -0.70
N PRO A 40 -7.22 9.56 -0.74
CA PRO A 40 -7.65 10.91 -1.13
C PRO A 40 -7.20 12.04 -0.19
N LEU A 41 -6.83 11.73 1.06
CA LEU A 41 -6.27 12.70 2.01
C LEU A 41 -4.74 12.76 1.96
N VAL A 42 -4.09 11.65 1.60
CA VAL A 42 -2.62 11.51 1.57
C VAL A 42 -2.04 11.98 0.24
N THR A 43 -2.78 11.78 -0.85
CA THR A 43 -2.35 12.16 -2.20
C THR A 43 -3.19 13.34 -2.69
N PRO A 44 -2.56 14.48 -3.05
CA PRO A 44 -3.30 15.67 -3.43
C PRO A 44 -3.93 15.60 -4.84
N VAL A 45 -3.82 14.48 -5.57
CA VAL A 45 -4.07 14.45 -7.03
C VAL A 45 -4.71 13.16 -7.53
N ASP A 46 -5.44 13.26 -8.63
CA ASP A 46 -6.07 12.12 -9.33
C ASP A 46 -4.98 11.15 -9.85
N PRO A 47 -5.05 9.84 -9.52
CA PRO A 47 -4.05 8.83 -9.91
C PRO A 47 -3.93 8.62 -11.42
N LEU A 48 -4.88 9.10 -12.22
CA LEU A 48 -4.85 9.04 -13.68
C LEU A 48 -4.22 10.28 -14.33
N THR A 49 -3.90 11.31 -13.54
CA THR A 49 -3.28 12.55 -14.02
C THR A 49 -1.93 12.27 -14.66
N GLN A 50 -1.81 12.58 -15.95
CA GLN A 50 -0.54 12.53 -16.68
C GLN A 50 0.16 13.88 -16.56
N TYR A 51 1.34 13.89 -15.96
CA TYR A 51 2.13 15.10 -15.80
C TYR A 51 3.04 15.29 -17.01
N ARG A 52 3.00 16.49 -17.60
CA ARG A 52 3.92 16.84 -18.70
C ARG A 52 5.39 16.79 -18.28
N ASP A 53 5.63 17.14 -17.03
CA ASP A 53 6.92 17.06 -16.36
C ASP A 53 7.10 15.77 -15.55
N GLY A 54 6.24 14.77 -15.80
CA GLY A 54 6.37 13.43 -15.23
C GLY A 54 7.33 12.52 -15.99
N LEU A 55 7.94 12.99 -17.07
CA LEU A 55 8.93 12.25 -17.86
C LEU A 55 10.17 13.11 -18.07
N SER A 56 11.31 12.45 -18.26
CA SER A 56 12.54 13.11 -18.71
C SER A 56 12.36 13.71 -20.10
N GLN A 57 13.32 14.54 -20.52
CA GLN A 57 13.34 15.09 -21.89
C GLN A 57 13.37 14.01 -22.99
N THR A 58 13.83 12.80 -22.66
CA THR A 58 13.85 11.64 -23.57
C THR A 58 12.60 10.76 -23.46
N GLY A 59 11.61 11.16 -22.65
CA GLY A 59 10.38 10.40 -22.42
C GLY A 59 10.54 9.25 -21.42
N ALA A 60 11.62 9.20 -20.66
CA ALA A 60 11.83 8.16 -19.65
C ALA A 60 11.10 8.48 -18.34
N PRO A 61 10.63 7.48 -17.58
CA PRO A 61 10.08 7.70 -16.25
C PRO A 61 11.08 8.37 -15.31
N LEU A 62 10.58 9.21 -14.42
CA LEU A 62 11.39 9.89 -13.43
C LEU A 62 11.66 8.99 -12.22
N PRO A 63 12.87 9.05 -11.63
CA PRO A 63 13.16 8.39 -10.37
C PRO A 63 12.40 9.05 -9.21
N PRO A 64 12.42 8.44 -8.01
CA PRO A 64 11.89 9.06 -6.80
C PRO A 64 12.46 10.46 -6.54
N ASP A 65 11.57 11.43 -6.31
CA ASP A 65 11.92 12.79 -5.91
C ASP A 65 10.88 13.38 -4.93
N ALA A 66 11.04 14.66 -4.56
CA ALA A 66 10.15 15.32 -3.62
C ALA A 66 8.70 15.48 -4.13
N ARG A 67 8.47 15.48 -5.45
CA ARG A 67 7.15 15.59 -6.07
C ARG A 67 6.54 14.23 -6.38
N PHE A 68 7.36 13.27 -6.79
CA PHE A 68 7.01 11.90 -7.11
C PHE A 68 7.77 10.97 -6.16
N PRO A 69 7.27 10.72 -4.94
CA PRO A 69 8.02 9.99 -3.91
C PRO A 69 8.39 8.55 -4.29
N LEU A 70 7.64 7.94 -5.22
CA LEU A 70 7.95 6.62 -5.80
C LEU A 70 8.35 6.72 -7.28
N GLY A 71 8.59 7.92 -7.79
CA GLY A 71 8.82 8.19 -9.20
C GLY A 71 7.53 8.16 -10.02
N THR A 72 7.71 8.13 -11.34
CA THR A 72 6.59 8.10 -12.30
C THR A 72 6.58 6.82 -13.12
N ASP A 73 5.47 6.56 -13.80
CA ASP A 73 5.38 5.50 -14.80
C ASP A 73 5.66 6.00 -16.23
N TYR A 74 5.56 5.10 -17.22
CA TYR A 74 5.78 5.41 -18.65
C TYR A 74 4.82 6.44 -19.25
N LEU A 75 3.75 6.82 -18.55
CA LEU A 75 2.82 7.88 -18.97
C LEU A 75 3.02 9.18 -18.16
N GLY A 76 4.06 9.24 -17.34
CA GLY A 76 4.33 10.39 -16.48
C GLY A 76 3.33 10.55 -15.34
N ARG A 77 2.71 9.46 -14.87
CA ARG A 77 1.79 9.49 -13.73
C ARG A 77 2.52 9.16 -12.42
N ASP A 78 2.07 9.74 -11.31
CA ASP A 78 2.65 9.48 -9.98
C ASP A 78 2.43 8.03 -9.52
N MET A 79 3.53 7.28 -9.32
CA MET A 79 3.45 5.88 -8.90
C MET A 79 2.91 5.72 -7.47
N LEU A 80 3.13 6.69 -6.57
CA LEU A 80 2.61 6.62 -5.20
C LEU A 80 1.09 6.64 -5.21
N SER A 81 0.51 7.65 -5.86
CA SER A 81 -0.94 7.75 -6.04
C SER A 81 -1.51 6.50 -6.70
N ARG A 82 -0.91 6.02 -7.79
CA ARG A 82 -1.39 4.80 -8.47
C ARG A 82 -1.35 3.56 -7.57
N THR A 83 -0.33 3.41 -6.74
CA THR A 83 -0.19 2.27 -5.83
C THR A 83 -1.26 2.33 -4.73
N LEU A 84 -1.45 3.50 -4.10
CA LEU A 84 -2.43 3.66 -3.03
C LEU A 84 -3.86 3.50 -3.54
N TYR A 85 -4.20 4.08 -4.70
CA TYR A 85 -5.54 3.90 -5.28
C TYR A 85 -5.77 2.49 -5.82
N GLY A 86 -4.73 1.79 -6.28
CA GLY A 86 -4.83 0.41 -6.77
C GLY A 86 -5.09 -0.63 -5.68
N GLY A 87 -4.87 -0.29 -4.41
CA GLY A 87 -5.15 -1.19 -3.28
C GLY A 87 -6.59 -1.14 -2.75
N ARG A 88 -7.45 -0.26 -3.29
CA ARG A 88 -8.88 -0.15 -2.96
C ARG A 88 -9.72 -1.00 -3.91
#